data_AF-A0A2N1U4S2-F1
#
_entry.id   AF-A0A2N1U4S2-F1
#
_cell.length_a   1.000
_cell.length_b   1.000
_cell.length_c   1.000
_cell.angle_alpha   90.00
_cell.angle_beta   90.00
_cell.angle_gamma   90.00
#
_symmetry.space_group_name_H-M   'P 1'
#
loop_
_entity.id
_entity.type
_entity.pdbx_description
1 polymer ?
#
loop_
_entity_poly.entity_id
_entity_poly.type
_entity_poly.pdbx_seq_one_letter_code
_entity_poly.pdbx_strand_id
1 'polypeptide(L)'
;MKVDKMNEKSSAHSNISSSLWRIVTLAGALLCVATLFGFAGRQSWFLDLFSHFRVQYLVLLTLSGIVLLAARHHKTASIFLVFALINLVQISPLYLEVQKTPPANSMTLRVALINVNTKFGDAAKVSEFIRKADPDLLVLQETSSKWLKDLAWLHTPYPHSLAEPRDDNFGIAVFSKLPFARSEVVNLLENGVPSIIAEVTTQHGELHILATHPLPPVNYEYARWRNAQLEQLPRYVNATKPTLLIGDLNLTPWSSHFRMLLQQTGLHDSARGFGVQPSWPNNNPFLRIPLDHVLHSPGIVVLHREIGPDVKSDHFPLIVDIAVPQQLAATDSLSKVELDMSGLDKDGLRGPSDGKVAVSYEFCIPDNDVCRAEIKAIDQTVQFMPGSRGRIGAGKGECLCIGSTHQENFKQVLRALSEKTYISRIIECHFE
;
A
#
# COMPACT_ATOMS: atom_id res chain seq x y z
N MET A 1 -53.41 28.36 42.33
CA MET A 1 -53.86 28.13 40.94
C MET A 1 -53.02 28.76 39.83
N LYS A 2 -52.59 30.04 39.89
CA LYS A 2 -51.65 30.61 38.88
C LYS A 2 -50.16 30.29 39.16
N VAL A 3 -49.80 30.10 40.44
CA VAL A 3 -48.44 29.78 40.89
C VAL A 3 -48.10 28.29 40.64
N ASP A 4 -49.07 27.39 40.80
CA ASP A 4 -48.88 25.95 40.59
C ASP A 4 -48.58 25.59 39.12
N LYS A 5 -49.24 26.28 38.16
CA LYS A 5 -48.98 26.10 36.72
C LYS A 5 -47.62 26.63 36.26
N MET A 6 -46.99 27.55 37.00
CA MET A 6 -45.62 28.02 36.70
C MET A 6 -44.56 27.04 37.23
N ASN A 7 -44.80 26.40 38.37
CA ASN A 7 -43.89 25.38 38.92
C ASN A 7 -43.94 24.05 38.15
N GLU A 8 -45.09 23.66 37.61
CA GLU A 8 -45.19 22.50 36.71
C GLU A 8 -44.43 22.71 35.39
N LYS A 9 -44.46 23.92 34.81
CA LYS A 9 -43.69 24.22 33.59
C LYS A 9 -42.17 24.24 33.85
N SER A 10 -41.75 24.81 34.97
CA SER A 10 -40.32 24.86 35.36
C SER A 10 -39.72 23.47 35.61
N SER A 11 -40.46 22.59 36.29
CA SER A 11 -40.05 21.19 36.55
C SER A 11 -40.09 20.30 35.30
N ALA A 12 -41.03 20.53 34.38
CA ALA A 12 -41.04 19.84 33.09
C ALA A 12 -39.83 20.23 32.21
N HIS A 13 -39.46 21.51 32.16
CA HIS A 13 -38.29 21.97 31.41
C HIS A 13 -36.95 21.48 31.99
N SER A 14 -36.83 21.39 33.32
CA SER A 14 -35.62 20.84 33.96
C SER A 14 -35.48 19.32 33.79
N ASN A 15 -36.59 18.58 33.79
CA ASN A 15 -36.60 17.14 33.52
C ASN A 15 -36.27 16.78 32.06
N ILE A 16 -36.72 17.60 31.10
CA ILE A 16 -36.39 17.43 29.68
C ILE A 16 -34.90 17.72 29.43
N SER A 17 -34.36 18.79 30.04
CA SER A 17 -32.93 19.13 29.94
C SER A 17 -32.03 18.03 30.52
N SER A 18 -32.35 17.48 31.70
CA SER A 18 -31.56 16.40 32.30
C SER A 18 -31.62 15.09 31.50
N SER A 19 -32.75 14.81 30.85
CA SER A 19 -32.90 13.62 29.98
C SER A 19 -32.07 13.74 28.70
N LEU A 20 -32.01 14.93 28.09
CA LEU A 20 -31.20 15.18 26.90
C LEU A 20 -29.71 14.96 27.16
N TRP A 21 -29.17 15.50 28.26
CA TRP A 21 -27.75 15.34 28.61
C TRP A 21 -27.36 13.90 28.89
N ARG A 22 -28.28 13.12 29.48
CA ARG A 22 -28.09 11.68 29.66
C ARG A 22 -27.99 10.96 28.32
N ILE A 23 -28.86 11.28 27.36
CA ILE A 23 -28.82 10.67 26.02
C ILE A 23 -27.50 11.00 25.31
N VAL A 24 -27.07 12.27 25.30
CA VAL A 24 -25.78 12.68 24.70
C VAL A 24 -24.61 11.97 25.36
N THR A 25 -24.61 11.89 26.70
CA THR A 25 -23.56 11.22 27.46
C THR A 25 -23.52 9.71 27.17
N LEU A 26 -24.66 9.04 27.14
CA LEU A 26 -24.75 7.61 26.85
C LEU A 26 -24.33 7.32 25.40
N ALA A 27 -24.82 8.09 24.43
CA ALA A 27 -24.43 7.95 23.03
C ALA A 27 -22.92 8.14 22.84
N GLY A 28 -22.34 9.22 23.39
CA GLY A 28 -20.90 9.45 23.30
C GLY A 28 -20.08 8.38 24.03
N ALA A 29 -20.55 7.87 25.18
CA ALA A 29 -19.89 6.76 25.87
C ALA A 29 -19.86 5.48 25.01
N LEU A 30 -20.96 5.17 24.30
CA LEU A 30 -21.00 4.05 23.36
C LEU A 30 -19.99 4.25 22.21
N LEU A 31 -19.82 5.48 21.70
CA LEU A 31 -18.82 5.80 20.67
C LEU A 31 -17.38 5.68 21.19
N CYS A 32 -17.13 6.03 22.46
CA CYS A 32 -15.82 5.78 23.10
C CYS A 32 -15.54 4.27 23.18
N VAL A 33 -16.52 3.46 23.61
CA VAL A 33 -16.39 1.99 23.66
C VAL A 33 -16.16 1.42 22.25
N ALA A 34 -16.91 1.88 21.25
CA ALA A 34 -16.73 1.51 19.85
C ALA A 34 -15.32 1.83 19.34
N THR A 35 -14.75 2.98 19.74
CA THR A 35 -13.36 3.35 19.42
C THR A 35 -12.37 2.33 19.99
N LEU A 36 -12.56 1.88 21.23
CA LEU A 36 -11.72 0.85 21.85
C LEU A 36 -11.86 -0.50 21.15
N PHE A 37 -13.09 -0.91 20.84
CA PHE A 37 -13.36 -2.16 20.12
C PHE A 37 -12.66 -2.18 18.76
N GLY A 38 -12.61 -1.05 18.05
CA GLY A 38 -11.90 -0.95 16.77
C GLY A 38 -10.38 -1.15 16.84
N PHE A 39 -9.77 -1.23 18.03
CA PHE A 39 -8.37 -1.64 18.20
C PHE A 39 -8.20 -3.15 18.42
N ALA A 40 -9.28 -3.86 18.79
CA ALA A 40 -9.29 -5.29 19.06
C ALA A 40 -9.68 -6.15 17.84
N GLY A 41 -9.56 -5.58 16.63
CA GLY A 41 -9.95 -6.26 15.39
C GLY A 41 -9.15 -7.53 15.08
N ARG A 42 -7.89 -7.62 15.56
CA ARG A 42 -7.06 -8.84 15.40
C ARG A 42 -7.62 -10.03 16.18
N GLN A 43 -8.33 -9.78 17.28
CA GLN A 43 -8.82 -10.81 18.19
C GLN A 43 -10.20 -11.32 17.78
N SER A 44 -11.00 -10.49 17.09
CA SER A 44 -12.36 -10.85 16.72
C SER A 44 -12.82 -10.08 15.49
N TRP A 45 -13.39 -10.80 14.52
CA TRP A 45 -14.00 -10.22 13.32
C TRP A 45 -15.06 -9.17 13.66
N PHE A 46 -15.86 -9.43 14.70
CA PHE A 46 -16.93 -8.54 15.13
C PHE A 46 -16.37 -7.22 15.68
N LEU A 47 -15.25 -7.28 16.40
CA LEU A 47 -14.58 -6.09 16.92
C LEU A 47 -13.90 -5.28 15.80
N ASP A 48 -13.41 -5.95 14.75
CA ASP A 48 -12.83 -5.30 13.57
C ASP A 48 -13.85 -4.41 12.85
N LEU A 49 -15.14 -4.76 12.85
CA LEU A 49 -16.21 -3.93 12.25
C LEU A 49 -16.24 -2.52 12.82
N PHE A 50 -16.00 -2.37 14.12
CA PHE A 50 -15.97 -1.06 14.77
C PHE A 50 -14.79 -0.21 14.30
N SER A 51 -13.74 -0.83 13.75
CA SER A 51 -12.62 -0.08 13.19
C SER A 51 -13.07 0.75 11.99
N HIS A 52 -14.09 0.38 11.21
CA HIS A 52 -14.39 1.06 9.95
C HIS A 52 -14.89 2.51 10.10
N PHE A 53 -15.60 2.84 11.18
CA PHE A 53 -16.32 4.11 11.32
C PHE A 53 -15.56 5.20 12.11
N ARG A 54 -14.22 5.20 12.08
CA ARG A 54 -13.40 6.16 12.87
C ARG A 54 -13.69 7.62 12.53
N VAL A 55 -14.00 7.94 11.28
CA VAL A 55 -14.34 9.31 10.84
C VAL A 55 -15.64 9.78 11.48
N GLN A 56 -16.64 8.91 11.50
CA GLN A 56 -17.93 9.16 12.14
C GLN A 56 -17.74 9.34 13.64
N TYR A 57 -16.94 8.50 14.28
CA TYR A 57 -16.63 8.64 15.71
C TYR A 57 -15.93 9.97 16.00
N LEU A 58 -14.92 10.32 15.21
CA LEU A 58 -14.21 11.60 15.33
C LEU A 58 -15.19 12.78 15.29
N VAL A 59 -16.04 12.85 14.26
CA VAL A 59 -17.00 13.96 14.09
C VAL A 59 -17.99 13.99 15.25
N LEU A 60 -18.66 12.87 15.54
CA LEU A 60 -19.72 12.83 16.55
C LEU A 60 -19.20 13.09 17.97
N LEU A 61 -18.03 12.55 18.32
CA LEU A 61 -17.39 12.80 19.62
C LEU A 61 -16.89 14.24 19.73
N THR A 62 -16.37 14.84 18.65
CA THR A 62 -15.94 16.24 18.65
C THR A 62 -17.14 17.16 18.86
N LEU A 63 -18.22 16.98 18.09
CA LEU A 63 -19.45 17.77 18.23
C LEU A 63 -20.06 17.61 19.62
N SER A 64 -20.17 16.38 20.12
CA SER A 64 -20.70 16.11 21.46
C SER A 64 -19.83 16.73 22.54
N GLY A 65 -18.50 16.65 22.40
CA GLY A 65 -17.54 17.28 23.31
C GLY A 65 -17.68 18.80 23.36
N ILE A 66 -17.78 19.47 22.20
CA ILE A 66 -17.98 20.92 22.12
C ILE A 66 -19.30 21.35 22.77
N VAL A 67 -20.39 20.64 22.48
CA VAL A 67 -21.71 20.92 23.08
C VAL A 67 -21.67 20.75 24.60
N LEU A 68 -21.03 19.70 25.11
CA LEU A 68 -20.86 19.48 26.55
C LEU A 68 -19.94 20.53 27.21
N LEU A 69 -18.89 21.00 26.53
CA LEU A 69 -18.08 22.13 27.01
C LEU A 69 -18.92 23.40 27.15
N ALA A 70 -19.72 23.74 26.13
CA ALA A 70 -20.60 24.90 26.16
C ALA A 70 -21.64 24.81 27.30
N ALA A 71 -22.12 23.61 27.59
CA ALA A 71 -23.01 23.31 28.71
C ALA A 71 -22.28 23.14 30.07
N ARG A 72 -20.98 23.44 30.15
CA ARG A 72 -20.15 23.36 31.37
C ARG A 72 -19.96 21.94 31.95
N HIS A 73 -20.20 20.91 31.15
CA HIS A 73 -19.93 19.50 31.50
C HIS A 73 -18.46 19.12 31.18
N HIS A 74 -17.51 19.86 31.74
CA HIS A 74 -16.09 19.80 31.34
C HIS A 74 -15.47 18.40 31.42
N LYS A 75 -15.76 17.62 32.47
CA LYS A 75 -15.18 16.27 32.64
C LYS A 75 -15.57 15.33 31.50
N THR A 76 -16.87 15.19 31.22
CA THR A 76 -17.38 14.33 30.14
C THR A 76 -16.90 14.82 28.79
N ALA A 77 -16.90 16.13 28.58
CA ALA A 77 -16.43 16.73 27.34
C ALA A 77 -14.95 16.39 27.08
N SER A 78 -14.09 16.51 28.08
CA SER A 78 -12.67 16.15 27.96
C SER A 78 -12.48 14.69 27.57
N ILE A 79 -13.26 13.76 28.14
CA ILE A 79 -13.22 12.34 27.76
C ILE A 79 -13.55 12.20 26.27
N PHE A 80 -14.66 12.79 25.80
CA PHE A 80 -15.07 12.67 24.40
C PHE A 80 -14.04 13.28 23.45
N LEU A 81 -13.46 14.42 23.81
CA LEU A 81 -12.42 15.06 23.00
C LEU A 81 -11.10 14.28 22.96
N VAL A 82 -10.74 13.57 24.03
CA VAL A 82 -9.60 12.64 24.03
C VAL A 82 -9.87 11.47 23.07
N PHE A 83 -11.06 10.88 23.10
CA PHE A 83 -11.43 9.81 22.17
C PHE A 83 -11.56 10.30 20.72
N ALA A 84 -12.01 11.54 20.50
CA ALA A 84 -11.96 12.19 19.21
C ALA A 84 -10.50 12.32 18.73
N LEU A 85 -9.58 12.77 19.58
CA LEU A 85 -8.16 12.87 19.26
C LEU A 85 -7.55 11.50 18.92
N ILE A 86 -7.92 10.43 19.63
CA ILE A 86 -7.48 9.06 19.31
C ILE A 86 -7.87 8.69 17.87
N ASN A 87 -9.12 8.96 17.47
CA ASN A 87 -9.56 8.70 16.08
C ASN A 87 -8.87 9.62 15.08
N LEU A 88 -8.66 10.90 15.42
CA LEU A 88 -7.92 11.84 14.58
C LEU A 88 -6.50 11.35 14.29
N VAL A 89 -5.78 10.83 15.29
CA VAL A 89 -4.42 10.28 15.12
C VAL A 89 -4.40 9.09 14.15
N GLN A 90 -5.45 8.28 14.10
CA GLN A 90 -5.52 7.17 13.15
C GLN A 90 -5.82 7.63 11.71
N ILE A 91 -6.49 8.77 11.56
CA ILE A 91 -6.90 9.33 10.27
C ILE A 91 -5.83 10.30 9.71
N SER A 92 -5.05 10.93 10.59
CA SER A 92 -4.13 12.01 10.23
C SER A 92 -3.06 11.64 9.19
N PRO A 93 -2.55 10.39 9.06
CA PRO A 93 -1.61 10.05 7.99
C PRO A 93 -2.18 10.29 6.59
N LEU A 94 -3.51 10.24 6.43
CA LEU A 94 -4.15 10.54 5.16
C LEU A 94 -4.09 12.04 4.80
N TYR A 95 -3.84 12.93 5.75
CA TYR A 95 -3.78 14.38 5.52
C TYR A 95 -2.39 14.99 5.68
N LEU A 96 -1.54 14.39 6.53
CA LEU A 96 -0.26 14.99 6.94
C LEU A 96 0.94 14.54 6.12
N GLU A 97 0.80 13.50 5.29
CA GLU A 97 1.92 13.03 4.47
C GLU A 97 2.23 14.03 3.35
N VAL A 98 3.49 14.48 3.29
CA VAL A 98 3.97 15.37 2.25
C VAL A 98 4.17 14.58 0.97
N GLN A 99 3.56 15.05 -0.11
CA GLN A 99 3.73 14.42 -1.42
C GLN A 99 5.19 14.51 -1.87
N LYS A 100 5.72 13.37 -2.30
CA LYS A 100 7.09 13.30 -2.83
C LYS A 100 7.14 13.94 -4.22
N THR A 101 8.27 14.54 -4.55
CA THR A 101 8.53 14.92 -5.95
C THR A 101 8.81 13.65 -6.75
N PRO A 102 8.17 13.46 -7.91
CA PRO A 102 8.49 12.36 -8.82
C PRO A 102 9.98 12.35 -9.19
N PRO A 103 10.63 11.18 -9.23
CA PRO A 103 11.98 11.06 -9.78
C PRO A 103 12.06 11.63 -11.20
N ALA A 104 13.23 12.15 -11.58
CA ALA A 104 13.47 12.55 -12.96
C ALA A 104 13.24 11.36 -13.92
N ASN A 105 12.71 11.64 -15.11
CA ASN A 105 12.33 10.62 -16.09
C ASN A 105 11.31 9.58 -15.58
N SER A 106 10.37 9.98 -14.73
CA SER A 106 9.23 9.11 -14.39
C SER A 106 8.17 9.15 -15.49
N MET A 107 7.52 8.00 -15.72
CA MET A 107 6.36 7.90 -16.60
C MET A 107 5.10 8.10 -15.76
N THR A 108 4.21 8.98 -16.23
CA THR A 108 2.89 9.13 -15.61
C THR A 108 1.93 8.10 -16.18
N LEU A 109 1.20 7.42 -15.30
CA LEU A 109 0.12 6.50 -15.66
C LEU A 109 -1.12 6.82 -14.85
N ARG A 110 -2.30 6.73 -15.48
CA ARG A 110 -3.59 6.77 -14.80
C ARG A 110 -4.13 5.37 -14.55
N VAL A 111 -4.46 5.09 -13.29
CA VAL A 111 -5.07 3.83 -12.85
C VAL A 111 -6.51 4.11 -12.43
N ALA A 112 -7.45 3.30 -12.91
CA ALA A 112 -8.83 3.32 -12.44
C ALA A 112 -9.23 1.96 -11.84
N LEU A 113 -9.93 2.01 -10.72
CA LEU A 113 -10.56 0.85 -10.07
C LEU A 113 -12.06 1.09 -9.97
N ILE A 114 -12.86 0.11 -10.39
CA ILE A 114 -14.32 0.16 -10.32
C ILE A 114 -14.84 -1.20 -9.85
N ASN A 115 -15.43 -1.26 -8.66
CA ASN A 115 -16.41 -2.30 -8.36
C ASN A 115 -17.70 -1.95 -9.10
N VAL A 116 -18.08 -2.75 -10.09
CA VAL A 116 -19.19 -2.43 -11.01
C VAL A 116 -20.56 -2.86 -10.51
N ASN A 117 -20.63 -3.57 -9.37
CA ASN A 117 -21.81 -4.26 -8.86
C ASN A 117 -22.41 -5.27 -9.85
N THR A 118 -22.32 -6.56 -9.52
CA THR A 118 -22.67 -7.66 -10.45
C THR A 118 -24.12 -7.59 -10.95
N LYS A 119 -25.05 -7.16 -10.09
CA LYS A 119 -26.51 -7.28 -10.33
C LYS A 119 -27.17 -5.97 -10.71
N PHE A 120 -26.76 -4.86 -10.10
CA PHE A 120 -27.50 -3.60 -10.16
C PHE A 120 -26.74 -2.45 -10.84
N GLY A 121 -25.50 -2.67 -11.27
CA GLY A 121 -24.73 -1.60 -11.91
C GLY A 121 -25.22 -1.24 -13.31
N ASP A 122 -24.85 -0.03 -13.76
CA ASP A 122 -25.27 0.56 -15.02
C ASP A 122 -24.08 0.63 -15.99
N ALA A 123 -24.10 -0.21 -17.02
CA ALA A 123 -23.02 -0.30 -18.00
C ALA A 123 -22.82 0.98 -18.82
N ALA A 124 -23.87 1.78 -19.02
CA ALA A 124 -23.76 3.04 -19.74
C ALA A 124 -23.04 4.09 -18.89
N LYS A 125 -23.36 4.16 -17.59
CA LYS A 125 -22.68 5.07 -16.64
C LYS A 125 -21.23 4.68 -16.39
N VAL A 126 -20.95 3.39 -16.25
CA VAL A 126 -19.57 2.87 -16.17
C VAL A 126 -18.81 3.18 -17.47
N SER A 127 -19.43 2.98 -18.63
CA SER A 127 -18.79 3.30 -19.92
C SER A 127 -18.51 4.80 -20.09
N GLU A 128 -19.46 5.66 -19.71
CA GLU A 128 -19.31 7.13 -19.72
C GLU A 128 -18.12 7.55 -18.85
N PHE A 129 -18.02 6.99 -17.65
CA PHE A 129 -16.91 7.24 -16.74
C PHE A 129 -15.57 6.80 -17.33
N ILE A 130 -15.47 5.55 -17.84
CA ILE A 130 -14.21 5.03 -18.39
C ILE A 130 -13.74 5.88 -19.57
N ARG A 131 -14.64 6.26 -20.49
CA ARG A 131 -14.29 7.13 -21.63
C ARG A 131 -13.80 8.50 -21.21
N LYS A 132 -14.36 9.06 -20.14
CA LYS A 132 -13.97 10.38 -19.63
C LYS A 132 -12.67 10.34 -18.84
N ALA A 133 -12.50 9.32 -18.00
CA ALA A 133 -11.31 9.14 -17.19
C ALA A 133 -10.08 8.76 -18.04
N ASP A 134 -10.32 7.99 -19.12
CA ASP A 134 -9.32 7.46 -20.05
C ASP A 134 -8.09 6.85 -19.36
N PRO A 135 -8.27 5.92 -18.39
CA PRO A 135 -7.15 5.35 -17.65
C PRO A 135 -6.20 4.59 -18.57
N ASP A 136 -4.93 4.43 -18.18
CA ASP A 136 -3.97 3.56 -18.87
C ASP A 136 -4.07 2.11 -18.39
N LEU A 137 -4.51 1.93 -17.14
CA LEU A 137 -4.77 0.66 -16.46
C LEU A 137 -6.15 0.72 -15.79
N LEU A 138 -7.00 -0.24 -16.09
CA LEU A 138 -8.35 -0.34 -15.56
C LEU A 138 -8.54 -1.69 -14.87
N VAL A 139 -8.95 -1.66 -13.60
CA VAL A 139 -9.35 -2.85 -12.84
C VAL A 139 -10.85 -2.78 -12.60
N LEU A 140 -11.56 -3.82 -13.04
CA LEU A 140 -12.98 -4.02 -12.78
C LEU A 140 -13.16 -5.17 -11.79
N GLN A 141 -13.99 -4.97 -10.78
CA GLN A 141 -14.40 -5.99 -9.80
C GLN A 141 -15.91 -6.20 -9.90
N GLU A 142 -16.41 -7.32 -9.43
CA GLU A 142 -17.81 -7.74 -9.59
C GLU A 142 -18.23 -7.89 -11.07
N THR A 143 -17.28 -8.32 -11.91
CA THR A 143 -17.46 -8.40 -13.34
C THR A 143 -18.02 -9.78 -13.74
N SER A 144 -19.28 -9.83 -14.16
CA SER A 144 -19.92 -11.03 -14.71
C SER A 144 -19.69 -11.19 -16.22
N SER A 145 -20.11 -12.34 -16.76
CA SER A 145 -20.11 -12.56 -18.22
C SER A 145 -20.97 -11.52 -18.95
N LYS A 146 -22.06 -11.06 -18.33
CA LYS A 146 -22.88 -9.96 -18.84
C LYS A 146 -22.09 -8.66 -18.91
N TRP A 147 -21.34 -8.32 -17.86
CA TRP A 147 -20.49 -7.13 -17.84
C TRP A 147 -19.45 -7.14 -18.95
N LEU A 148 -18.75 -8.26 -19.16
CA LEU A 148 -17.76 -8.37 -20.24
C LEU A 148 -18.41 -8.20 -21.63
N LYS A 149 -19.63 -8.70 -21.82
CA LYS A 149 -20.38 -8.50 -23.07
C LYS A 149 -20.76 -7.03 -23.28
N ASP A 150 -21.30 -6.38 -22.25
CA ASP A 150 -21.75 -4.99 -22.33
C ASP A 150 -20.59 -4.00 -22.49
N LEU A 151 -19.41 -4.36 -21.96
CA LEU A 151 -18.18 -3.59 -22.04
C LEU A 151 -17.20 -4.11 -23.10
N ALA A 152 -17.65 -4.94 -24.05
CA ALA A 152 -16.80 -5.52 -25.09
C ALA A 152 -16.05 -4.47 -25.93
N TRP A 153 -16.56 -3.23 -25.99
CA TRP A 153 -15.91 -2.10 -26.64
C TRP A 153 -14.53 -1.76 -26.03
N LEU A 154 -14.28 -2.12 -24.76
CA LEU A 154 -13.01 -1.86 -24.08
C LEU A 154 -11.82 -2.52 -24.76
N HIS A 155 -12.00 -3.65 -25.45
CA HIS A 155 -10.89 -4.33 -26.15
C HIS A 155 -10.27 -3.50 -27.29
N THR A 156 -10.92 -2.44 -27.75
CA THR A 156 -10.35 -1.54 -28.77
C THR A 156 -9.33 -0.56 -28.16
N PRO A 157 -9.69 0.30 -27.19
CA PRO A 157 -8.70 1.17 -26.52
C PRO A 157 -7.79 0.42 -25.53
N TYR A 158 -8.21 -0.74 -25.02
CA TYR A 158 -7.46 -1.58 -24.08
C TYR A 158 -7.21 -2.98 -24.66
N PRO A 159 -6.32 -3.11 -25.66
CA PRO A 159 -6.10 -4.38 -26.35
C PRO A 159 -5.46 -5.47 -25.48
N HIS A 160 -4.90 -5.09 -24.33
CA HIS A 160 -4.26 -6.01 -23.40
C HIS A 160 -5.14 -6.20 -22.17
N SER A 161 -5.75 -7.38 -22.05
CA SER A 161 -6.73 -7.63 -20.99
C SER A 161 -6.73 -9.08 -20.54
N LEU A 162 -7.00 -9.29 -19.26
CA LEU A 162 -7.27 -10.60 -18.67
C LEU A 162 -8.51 -10.47 -17.77
N ALA A 163 -9.43 -11.42 -17.86
CA ALA A 163 -10.66 -11.41 -17.09
C ALA A 163 -11.05 -12.82 -16.65
N GLU A 164 -11.57 -12.92 -15.43
CA GLU A 164 -12.19 -14.11 -14.84
C GLU A 164 -13.63 -13.71 -14.45
N PRO A 165 -14.61 -13.80 -15.38
CA PRO A 165 -15.97 -13.38 -15.10
C PRO A 165 -16.66 -14.34 -14.13
N ARG A 166 -17.44 -13.80 -13.18
CA ARG A 166 -18.25 -14.61 -12.25
C ARG A 166 -19.57 -13.92 -11.91
N ASP A 167 -20.60 -14.72 -11.64
CA ASP A 167 -21.95 -14.23 -11.31
C ASP A 167 -22.19 -14.11 -9.79
N ASP A 168 -21.17 -14.36 -8.97
CA ASP A 168 -21.23 -14.43 -7.50
C ASP A 168 -20.55 -13.24 -6.80
N ASN A 169 -20.37 -12.11 -7.49
CA ASN A 169 -19.67 -10.91 -7.02
C ASN A 169 -18.13 -11.03 -6.89
N PHE A 170 -17.52 -12.13 -7.34
CA PHE A 170 -16.05 -12.26 -7.28
C PHE A 170 -15.37 -12.29 -8.65
N GLY A 171 -16.09 -11.90 -9.71
CA GLY A 171 -15.51 -11.74 -11.03
C GLY A 171 -14.58 -10.52 -11.09
N ILE A 172 -13.46 -10.64 -11.79
CA ILE A 172 -12.41 -9.62 -11.83
C ILE A 172 -11.82 -9.51 -13.24
N ALA A 173 -11.48 -8.30 -13.65
CA ALA A 173 -10.82 -8.04 -14.93
C ALA A 173 -9.79 -6.93 -14.83
N VAL A 174 -8.69 -7.08 -15.58
CA VAL A 174 -7.66 -6.06 -15.76
C VAL A 174 -7.57 -5.75 -17.25
N PHE A 175 -7.64 -4.47 -17.60
CA PHE A 175 -7.51 -3.93 -18.94
C PHE A 175 -6.36 -2.91 -18.97
N SER A 176 -5.57 -2.89 -20.04
CA SER A 176 -4.47 -1.95 -20.20
C SER A 176 -4.29 -1.51 -21.65
N LYS A 177 -3.89 -0.24 -21.80
CA LYS A 177 -3.38 0.30 -23.06
C LYS A 177 -1.97 -0.24 -23.37
N LEU A 178 -1.25 -0.70 -22.35
CA LEU A 178 0.13 -1.18 -22.43
C LEU A 178 0.19 -2.71 -22.46
N PRO A 179 1.18 -3.32 -23.13
CA PRO A 179 1.26 -4.77 -23.27
C PRO A 179 1.55 -5.49 -21.96
N PHE A 180 1.00 -6.70 -21.82
CA PHE A 180 1.37 -7.61 -20.75
C PHE A 180 2.54 -8.49 -21.21
N ALA A 181 3.68 -8.44 -20.52
CA ALA A 181 4.75 -9.43 -20.65
C ALA A 181 4.28 -10.80 -20.14
N ARG A 182 3.52 -10.79 -19.05
CA ARG A 182 2.88 -11.95 -18.44
C ARG A 182 1.55 -11.52 -17.82
N SER A 183 0.54 -12.39 -17.86
CA SER A 183 -0.68 -12.21 -17.09
C SER A 183 -1.29 -13.56 -16.72
N GLU A 184 -1.75 -13.71 -15.49
CA GLU A 184 -2.36 -14.95 -15.01
C GLU A 184 -3.46 -14.69 -13.96
N VAL A 185 -4.46 -15.56 -13.96
CA VAL A 185 -5.45 -15.66 -12.89
C VAL A 185 -4.87 -16.59 -11.83
N VAL A 186 -4.86 -16.13 -10.57
CA VAL A 186 -4.36 -16.90 -9.43
C VAL A 186 -5.44 -17.04 -8.37
N ASN A 187 -5.68 -18.26 -7.92
CA ASN A 187 -6.50 -18.53 -6.74
C ASN A 187 -5.58 -18.62 -5.53
N LEU A 188 -5.55 -17.55 -4.74
CA LEU A 188 -4.64 -17.44 -3.59
C LEU A 188 -4.98 -18.43 -2.47
N LEU A 189 -6.22 -18.93 -2.46
CA LEU A 189 -6.76 -19.88 -1.50
C LEU A 189 -7.69 -20.89 -2.19
N GLU A 190 -8.03 -21.95 -1.46
CA GLU A 190 -8.94 -23.02 -1.92
C GLU A 190 -10.41 -22.59 -2.09
N ASN A 191 -10.80 -21.43 -1.55
CA ASN A 191 -12.16 -20.90 -1.71
C ASN A 191 -12.47 -20.40 -3.15
N GLY A 192 -11.46 -20.36 -4.03
CA GLY A 192 -11.64 -20.08 -5.45
C GLY A 192 -12.01 -18.64 -5.80
N VAL A 193 -11.75 -17.68 -4.90
CA VAL A 193 -11.87 -16.24 -5.19
C VAL A 193 -10.62 -15.82 -5.97
N PRO A 194 -10.77 -15.34 -7.22
CA PRO A 194 -9.63 -15.07 -8.08
C PRO A 194 -8.95 -13.74 -7.76
N SER A 195 -7.64 -13.70 -8.00
CA SER A 195 -6.84 -12.49 -8.17
C SER A 195 -6.18 -12.52 -9.55
N ILE A 196 -5.77 -11.38 -10.07
CA ILE A 196 -5.03 -11.28 -11.33
C ILE A 196 -3.65 -10.72 -11.05
N ILE A 197 -2.64 -11.38 -11.60
CA ILE A 197 -1.28 -10.86 -11.68
C ILE A 197 -1.01 -10.49 -13.13
N ALA A 198 -0.47 -9.28 -13.36
CA ALA A 198 -0.02 -8.86 -14.67
C ALA A 198 1.31 -8.09 -14.58
N GLU A 199 2.24 -8.41 -15.47
CA GLU A 199 3.48 -7.66 -15.66
C GLU A 199 3.30 -6.77 -16.88
N VAL A 200 3.06 -5.48 -16.64
CA VAL A 200 2.77 -4.49 -17.67
C VAL A 200 4.08 -3.91 -18.17
N THR A 201 4.36 -4.07 -19.47
CA THR A 201 5.57 -3.54 -20.09
C THR A 201 5.41 -2.04 -20.34
N THR A 202 6.28 -1.25 -19.72
CA THR A 202 6.37 0.19 -19.92
C THR A 202 7.67 0.55 -20.62
N GLN A 203 7.82 1.78 -21.11
CA GLN A 203 9.10 2.31 -21.61
C GLN A 203 10.18 2.43 -20.50
N HIS A 204 9.82 2.15 -19.25
CA HIS A 204 10.61 2.31 -18.05
C HIS A 204 10.84 1.00 -17.31
N GLY A 205 10.61 -0.14 -17.98
CA GLY A 205 10.68 -1.47 -17.38
C GLY A 205 9.29 -2.04 -17.09
N GLU A 206 9.24 -3.08 -16.28
CA GLU A 206 8.01 -3.80 -16.00
C GLU A 206 7.33 -3.27 -14.73
N LEU A 207 6.05 -2.97 -14.83
CA LEU A 207 5.18 -2.63 -13.72
C LEU A 207 4.38 -3.87 -13.31
N HIS A 208 4.60 -4.34 -12.09
CA HIS A 208 3.89 -5.49 -11.52
C HIS A 208 2.54 -5.07 -10.95
N ILE A 209 1.46 -5.72 -11.40
CA ILE A 209 0.09 -5.46 -10.97
C ILE A 209 -0.43 -6.71 -10.25
N LEU A 210 -0.96 -6.51 -9.04
CA LEU A 210 -1.70 -7.51 -8.28
C LEU A 210 -3.12 -6.98 -8.01
N ALA A 211 -4.09 -7.41 -8.82
CA ALA A 211 -5.49 -7.05 -8.67
C ALA A 211 -6.23 -8.12 -7.84
N THR A 212 -6.96 -7.72 -6.81
CA THR A 212 -7.63 -8.66 -5.90
C THR A 212 -8.95 -8.11 -5.36
N HIS A 213 -9.90 -8.99 -5.04
CA HIS A 213 -11.17 -8.64 -4.37
C HIS A 213 -11.50 -9.70 -3.30
N PRO A 214 -10.91 -9.62 -2.10
CA PRO A 214 -11.20 -10.58 -1.03
C PRO A 214 -12.63 -10.39 -0.48
N LEU A 215 -13.15 -11.45 0.14
CA LEU A 215 -14.52 -11.51 0.68
C LEU A 215 -14.85 -10.37 1.66
N PRO A 216 -16.10 -9.88 1.70
CA PRO A 216 -16.53 -8.87 2.67
C PRO A 216 -16.76 -9.46 4.07
N PRO A 217 -16.57 -8.70 5.17
CA PRO A 217 -16.72 -9.21 6.53
C PRO A 217 -18.19 -9.32 6.99
N VAL A 218 -19.06 -9.93 6.18
CA VAL A 218 -20.49 -10.08 6.50
C VAL A 218 -20.77 -11.11 7.59
N ASN A 219 -19.84 -12.04 7.80
CA ASN A 219 -19.87 -13.03 8.87
C ASN A 219 -18.44 -13.48 9.24
N TYR A 220 -18.31 -14.29 10.28
CA TYR A 220 -17.03 -14.81 10.76
C TYR A 220 -16.24 -15.57 9.68
N GLU A 221 -16.90 -16.45 8.93
CA GLU A 221 -16.23 -17.29 7.93
C GLU A 221 -15.66 -16.46 6.78
N TYR A 222 -16.44 -15.50 6.27
CA TYR A 222 -15.98 -14.60 5.21
C TYR A 222 -14.82 -13.72 5.69
N ALA A 223 -14.90 -13.19 6.91
CA ALA A 223 -13.80 -12.42 7.50
C ALA A 223 -12.53 -13.27 7.67
N ARG A 224 -12.67 -14.55 8.07
CA ARG A 224 -11.56 -15.50 8.17
C ARG A 224 -10.91 -15.73 6.82
N TRP A 225 -11.69 -16.00 5.78
CA TRP A 225 -11.19 -16.21 4.42
C TRP A 225 -10.54 -14.94 3.84
N ARG A 226 -11.17 -13.78 4.01
CA ARG A 226 -10.61 -12.46 3.66
C ARG A 226 -9.22 -12.29 4.28
N ASN A 227 -9.11 -12.49 5.59
CA ASN A 227 -7.85 -12.31 6.32
C ASN A 227 -6.78 -13.31 5.86
N ALA A 228 -7.15 -14.58 5.65
CA ALA A 228 -6.24 -15.59 5.12
C ALA A 228 -5.72 -15.21 3.72
N GLN A 229 -6.56 -14.60 2.88
CA GLN A 229 -6.18 -14.18 1.53
C GLN A 229 -5.20 -13.00 1.61
N LEU A 230 -5.46 -12.03 2.49
CA LEU A 230 -4.56 -10.90 2.74
C LEU A 230 -3.16 -11.38 3.20
N GLU A 231 -3.09 -12.43 4.01
CA GLU A 231 -1.83 -13.04 4.46
C GLU A 231 -1.05 -13.75 3.33
N GLN A 232 -1.69 -14.09 2.21
CA GLN A 232 -1.00 -14.63 1.03
C GLN A 232 -0.41 -13.55 0.13
N LEU A 233 -1.04 -12.36 0.07
CA LEU A 233 -0.64 -11.29 -0.85
C LEU A 233 0.84 -10.93 -0.81
N PRO A 234 1.56 -10.89 0.34
CA PRO A 234 3.00 -10.61 0.37
C PRO A 234 3.86 -11.53 -0.50
N ARG A 235 3.43 -12.79 -0.74
CA ARG A 235 4.15 -13.74 -1.60
C ARG A 235 4.09 -13.38 -3.08
N TYR A 236 3.12 -12.55 -3.46
CA TYR A 236 2.84 -12.15 -4.83
C TYR A 236 3.19 -10.68 -5.08
N VAL A 237 3.74 -9.97 -4.09
CA VAL A 237 4.33 -8.64 -4.28
C VAL A 237 5.74 -8.82 -4.81
N ASN A 238 6.11 -8.08 -5.85
CA ASN A 238 7.44 -8.15 -6.43
C ASN A 238 8.34 -7.06 -5.85
N ALA A 239 9.33 -7.46 -5.05
CA ALA A 239 10.26 -6.53 -4.41
C ALA A 239 11.26 -5.88 -5.38
N THR A 240 11.46 -6.44 -6.59
CA THR A 240 12.46 -5.95 -7.56
C THR A 240 11.85 -5.09 -8.66
N LYS A 241 10.52 -5.05 -8.78
CA LYS A 241 9.79 -4.26 -9.77
C LYS A 241 8.89 -3.22 -9.08
N PRO A 242 8.66 -2.03 -9.68
CA PRO A 242 7.55 -1.18 -9.29
C PRO A 242 6.26 -2.02 -9.22
N THR A 243 5.55 -1.97 -8.09
CA THR A 243 4.40 -2.85 -7.84
C THR A 243 3.19 -2.02 -7.44
N LEU A 244 2.02 -2.35 -8.01
CA LEU A 244 0.71 -1.92 -7.56
C LEU A 244 -0.11 -3.10 -7.06
N LEU A 245 -0.80 -2.93 -5.93
CA LEU A 245 -1.85 -3.83 -5.45
C LEU A 245 -3.17 -3.06 -5.49
N ILE A 246 -4.14 -3.54 -6.26
CA ILE A 246 -5.34 -2.79 -6.62
C ILE A 246 -6.60 -3.59 -6.26
N GLY A 247 -7.53 -2.97 -5.54
CA GLY A 247 -8.87 -3.51 -5.37
C GLY A 247 -9.64 -2.98 -4.16
N ASP A 248 -10.95 -3.21 -4.13
CA ASP A 248 -11.73 -3.32 -2.91
C ASP A 248 -11.14 -4.41 -2.01
N LEU A 249 -10.54 -4.01 -0.89
CA LEU A 249 -9.97 -4.93 0.09
C LEU A 249 -10.94 -5.27 1.22
N ASN A 250 -12.16 -4.73 1.18
CA ASN A 250 -13.15 -4.87 2.24
C ASN A 250 -12.61 -4.47 3.63
N LEU A 251 -11.72 -3.47 3.62
CA LEU A 251 -11.01 -2.93 4.78
C LEU A 251 -10.80 -1.43 4.63
N THR A 252 -10.91 -0.71 5.75
CA THR A 252 -10.50 0.69 5.86
C THR A 252 -9.01 0.81 6.22
N PRO A 253 -8.32 1.93 5.89
CA PRO A 253 -6.88 2.10 6.15
C PRO A 253 -6.45 1.91 7.61
N TRP A 254 -7.38 2.13 8.53
CA TRP A 254 -7.17 2.01 9.98
C TRP A 254 -7.64 0.67 10.57
N SER A 255 -7.98 -0.32 9.75
CA SER A 255 -8.11 -1.70 10.22
C SER A 255 -6.74 -2.29 10.55
N SER A 256 -6.72 -3.19 11.53
CA SER A 256 -5.50 -3.90 11.91
C SER A 256 -4.95 -4.79 10.80
N HIS A 257 -5.82 -5.42 10.00
CA HIS A 257 -5.43 -6.29 8.90
C HIS A 257 -4.86 -5.49 7.72
N PHE A 258 -5.39 -4.29 7.46
CA PHE A 258 -4.85 -3.40 6.43
C PHE A 258 -3.43 -2.92 6.79
N ARG A 259 -3.23 -2.47 8.04
CA ARG A 259 -1.89 -2.08 8.51
C ARG A 259 -0.89 -3.23 8.47
N MET A 260 -1.34 -4.45 8.79
CA MET A 260 -0.49 -5.65 8.71
C MET A 260 -0.10 -5.96 7.27
N LEU A 261 -1.03 -5.84 6.31
CA LEU A 261 -0.72 -5.98 4.89
C LEU A 261 0.36 -4.98 4.44
N LEU A 262 0.23 -3.69 4.79
CA LEU A 262 1.25 -2.69 4.47
C LEU A 262 2.60 -3.03 5.10
N GLN A 263 2.61 -3.47 6.37
CA GLN A 263 3.82 -3.85 7.08
C GLN A 263 4.52 -5.06 6.44
N GLN A 264 3.76 -6.08 6.04
CA GLN A 264 4.31 -7.31 5.47
C GLN A 264 4.77 -7.15 4.02
N THR A 265 4.11 -6.28 3.26
CA THR A 265 4.42 -6.06 1.84
C THR A 265 5.43 -4.93 1.62
N GLY A 266 5.55 -4.00 2.58
CA GLY A 266 6.28 -2.75 2.38
C GLY A 266 5.60 -1.78 1.42
N LEU A 267 4.35 -2.05 1.00
CA LEU A 267 3.58 -1.15 0.14
C LEU A 267 3.04 0.03 0.94
N HIS A 268 2.78 1.12 0.23
CA HIS A 268 2.20 2.36 0.74
C HIS A 268 0.79 2.52 0.20
N ASP A 269 -0.11 3.08 1.00
CA ASP A 269 -1.47 3.41 0.59
C ASP A 269 -1.48 4.74 -0.18
N SER A 270 -2.02 4.74 -1.40
CA SER A 270 -2.15 5.94 -2.24
C SER A 270 -2.98 7.05 -1.60
N ALA A 271 -3.85 6.75 -0.62
CA ALA A 271 -4.64 7.76 0.08
C ALA A 271 -3.81 8.69 0.98
N ARG A 272 -2.55 8.33 1.28
CA ARG A 272 -1.70 9.11 2.18
C ARG A 272 -1.37 10.48 1.58
N GLY A 273 -1.77 11.54 2.29
CA GLY A 273 -1.65 12.94 1.88
C GLY A 273 -2.73 13.43 0.89
N PHE A 274 -3.78 12.64 0.62
CA PHE A 274 -4.92 13.02 -0.23
C PHE A 274 -6.26 13.08 0.50
N GLY A 275 -6.22 12.91 1.82
CA GLY A 275 -7.37 12.92 2.72
C GLY A 275 -8.20 11.64 2.69
N VAL A 276 -9.24 11.59 3.52
CA VAL A 276 -10.23 10.50 3.47
C VAL A 276 -11.08 10.67 2.23
N GLN A 277 -11.06 9.67 1.36
CA GLN A 277 -11.92 9.61 0.17
C GLN A 277 -12.71 8.29 0.19
N PRO A 278 -13.93 8.30 0.73
CA PRO A 278 -14.68 7.08 0.92
C PRO A 278 -15.36 6.62 -0.37
N SER A 279 -15.24 5.33 -0.67
CA SER A 279 -15.76 4.72 -1.89
C SER A 279 -17.10 4.00 -1.68
N TRP A 280 -17.48 3.65 -0.45
CA TRP A 280 -18.70 2.89 -0.16
C TRP A 280 -19.38 3.33 1.14
N PRO A 281 -20.72 3.30 1.27
CA PRO A 281 -21.69 3.05 0.20
C PRO A 281 -22.03 4.34 -0.55
N ASN A 282 -22.38 4.21 -1.83
CA ASN A 282 -22.78 5.36 -2.64
C ASN A 282 -24.06 6.05 -2.13
N ASN A 283 -24.98 5.28 -1.53
CA ASN A 283 -26.35 5.67 -1.18
C ASN A 283 -26.52 6.33 0.19
N ASN A 284 -25.51 6.30 1.07
CA ASN A 284 -25.59 6.90 2.39
C ASN A 284 -24.32 7.69 2.73
N PRO A 285 -24.34 9.03 2.56
CA PRO A 285 -23.16 9.86 2.79
C PRO A 285 -22.65 9.86 4.24
N PHE A 286 -23.49 9.51 5.23
CA PHE A 286 -23.10 9.49 6.64
C PHE A 286 -22.34 8.21 7.06
N LEU A 287 -22.53 7.11 6.33
CA LEU A 287 -21.90 5.81 6.62
C LEU A 287 -20.72 5.49 5.71
N ARG A 288 -20.30 6.46 4.89
CA ARG A 288 -19.23 6.30 3.91
C ARG A 288 -17.87 5.98 4.54
N ILE A 289 -17.20 4.99 3.98
CA ILE A 289 -15.88 4.47 4.36
C ILE A 289 -15.04 4.14 3.11
N PRO A 290 -13.70 4.26 3.16
CA PRO A 290 -12.81 3.90 2.06
C PRO A 290 -12.51 2.41 2.05
N LEU A 291 -13.04 1.67 1.07
CA LEU A 291 -12.80 0.23 0.90
C LEU A 291 -11.94 -0.11 -0.32
N ASP A 292 -11.92 0.77 -1.31
CA ASP A 292 -11.18 0.64 -2.57
C ASP A 292 -9.80 1.27 -2.47
N HIS A 293 -8.76 0.50 -2.80
CA HIS A 293 -7.37 0.88 -2.60
C HIS A 293 -6.51 0.64 -3.83
N VAL A 294 -5.57 1.55 -4.03
CA VAL A 294 -4.35 1.32 -4.82
C VAL A 294 -3.19 1.44 -3.85
N LEU A 295 -2.52 0.33 -3.57
CA LEU A 295 -1.29 0.30 -2.80
C LEU A 295 -0.11 0.24 -3.77
N HIS A 296 1.01 0.85 -3.43
CA HIS A 296 2.14 0.98 -4.34
C HIS A 296 3.48 0.78 -3.64
N SER A 297 4.49 0.33 -4.38
CA SER A 297 5.84 0.22 -3.83
C SER A 297 6.47 1.61 -3.57
N PRO A 298 7.46 1.72 -2.67
CA PRO A 298 7.99 3.01 -2.22
C PRO A 298 8.60 3.92 -3.32
N GLY A 299 8.98 3.33 -4.46
CA GLY A 299 9.53 4.05 -5.62
C GLY A 299 8.48 4.74 -6.49
N ILE A 300 7.21 4.34 -6.40
CA ILE A 300 6.09 4.98 -7.11
C ILE A 300 5.64 6.19 -6.32
N VAL A 301 5.40 7.31 -7.02
CA VAL A 301 4.87 8.54 -6.43
C VAL A 301 3.43 8.75 -6.89
N VAL A 302 2.52 9.05 -5.97
CA VAL A 302 1.13 9.40 -6.29
C VAL A 302 1.06 10.88 -6.61
N LEU A 303 0.58 11.22 -7.80
CA LEU A 303 0.42 12.58 -8.29
C LEU A 303 -0.97 13.13 -7.99
N HIS A 304 -1.97 12.28 -8.16
CA HIS A 304 -3.38 12.60 -7.97
C HIS A 304 -4.13 11.38 -7.47
N ARG A 305 -5.13 11.59 -6.62
CA ARG A 305 -6.06 10.56 -6.18
C ARG A 305 -7.43 11.18 -5.99
N GLU A 306 -8.45 10.59 -6.59
CA GLU A 306 -9.82 11.05 -6.41
C GLU A 306 -10.84 9.91 -6.50
N ILE A 307 -11.99 10.16 -5.88
CA ILE A 307 -13.17 9.31 -6.04
C ILE A 307 -14.02 9.89 -7.18
N GLY A 308 -14.39 9.03 -8.12
CA GLY A 308 -15.22 9.35 -9.27
C GLY A 308 -16.70 9.58 -8.92
N PRO A 309 -17.53 9.88 -9.93
CA PRO A 309 -18.96 10.11 -9.75
C PRO A 309 -19.73 8.81 -9.43
N ASP A 310 -20.99 8.94 -9.02
CA ASP A 310 -21.91 7.81 -8.91
C ASP A 310 -22.14 7.18 -10.29
N VAL A 311 -21.57 5.99 -10.51
CA VAL A 311 -21.76 5.18 -11.73
C VAL A 311 -22.90 4.16 -11.58
N LYS A 312 -23.76 4.33 -10.57
CA LYS A 312 -24.84 3.40 -10.21
C LYS A 312 -24.37 2.01 -9.76
N SER A 313 -23.11 1.90 -9.34
CA SER A 313 -22.63 0.85 -8.44
C SER A 313 -22.77 1.32 -6.99
N ASP A 314 -22.85 0.42 -6.01
CA ASP A 314 -22.79 0.77 -4.59
C ASP A 314 -21.41 1.29 -4.15
N HIS A 315 -20.40 1.12 -5.00
CA HIS A 315 -19.09 1.76 -4.90
C HIS A 315 -18.96 2.95 -5.86
N PHE A 316 -18.20 3.95 -5.44
CA PHE A 316 -17.67 4.97 -6.34
C PHE A 316 -16.37 4.49 -7.00
N PRO A 317 -16.11 4.84 -8.27
CA PRO A 317 -14.82 4.60 -8.90
C PRO A 317 -13.67 5.30 -8.15
N LEU A 318 -12.47 4.73 -8.22
CA LEU A 318 -11.24 5.34 -7.73
C LEU A 318 -10.31 5.62 -8.92
N ILE A 319 -9.79 6.85 -9.01
CA ILE A 319 -8.76 7.26 -9.97
C ILE A 319 -7.48 7.58 -9.19
N VAL A 320 -6.35 7.07 -9.66
CA VAL A 320 -5.02 7.37 -9.14
C VAL A 320 -4.08 7.65 -10.30
N ASP A 321 -3.51 8.86 -10.35
CA ASP A 321 -2.41 9.18 -11.26
C ASP A 321 -1.10 8.95 -10.52
N ILE A 322 -0.22 8.15 -11.11
CA ILE A 322 1.05 7.75 -10.52
C ILE A 322 2.20 8.11 -11.43
N ALA A 323 3.33 8.44 -10.84
CA ALA A 323 4.62 8.50 -11.49
C ALA A 323 5.40 7.22 -11.17
N VAL A 324 5.62 6.41 -12.20
CA VAL A 324 6.43 5.20 -12.15
C VAL A 324 7.87 5.57 -12.53
N PRO A 325 8.85 5.32 -11.65
CA PRO A 325 10.23 5.65 -11.94
C PRO A 325 10.73 4.80 -13.11
N GLN A 326 11.65 5.34 -13.90
CA GLN A 326 12.47 4.52 -14.77
C GLN A 326 13.16 3.45 -13.91
N GLN A 327 12.78 2.18 -14.12
CA GLN A 327 13.62 1.09 -13.67
C GLN A 327 14.92 1.32 -14.42
N LEU A 328 15.95 1.72 -13.70
CA LEU A 328 17.29 1.61 -14.24
C LEU A 328 17.35 0.18 -14.72
N ALA A 329 17.53 -0.01 -16.03
CA ALA A 329 18.05 -1.29 -16.50
C ALA A 329 19.11 -1.65 -15.48
N ALA A 330 19.11 -2.86 -14.96
CA ALA A 330 20.31 -3.33 -14.29
C ALA A 330 21.40 -3.07 -15.32
N THR A 331 22.12 -1.94 -15.20
CA THR A 331 23.47 -1.77 -15.70
C THR A 331 24.07 -2.97 -15.08
N ASP A 332 24.20 -4.03 -15.90
CA ASP A 332 24.47 -5.40 -15.49
C ASP A 332 25.24 -5.30 -14.20
N SER A 333 24.63 -5.58 -13.03
CA SER A 333 25.18 -5.04 -11.76
C SER A 333 26.65 -5.47 -11.62
N LEU A 334 26.96 -6.62 -12.20
CA LEU A 334 28.30 -7.20 -12.34
C LEU A 334 29.22 -6.51 -13.37
N SER A 335 28.78 -5.53 -14.16
CA SER A 335 29.60 -4.74 -15.09
C SER A 335 30.63 -3.90 -14.37
N LYS A 336 30.40 -3.58 -13.08
CA LYS A 336 31.41 -2.96 -12.21
C LYS A 336 32.36 -3.99 -11.63
N VAL A 337 32.02 -5.28 -11.66
CA VAL A 337 32.83 -6.39 -11.11
C VAL A 337 33.76 -6.89 -12.19
N GLU A 338 35.01 -6.46 -12.11
CA GLU A 338 36.11 -6.82 -13.00
C GLU A 338 36.99 -7.91 -12.36
N LEU A 339 36.32 -8.93 -11.84
CA LEU A 339 36.89 -10.15 -11.26
C LEU A 339 36.45 -11.33 -12.12
N ASP A 340 37.38 -12.21 -12.50
CA ASP A 340 36.99 -13.47 -13.14
C ASP A 340 36.38 -14.43 -12.12
N MET A 341 35.06 -14.56 -12.18
CA MET A 341 34.29 -15.44 -11.31
C MET A 341 34.09 -16.86 -11.86
N SER A 342 34.47 -17.12 -13.11
CA SER A 342 34.18 -18.40 -13.79
C SER A 342 34.91 -19.59 -13.16
N GLY A 343 36.07 -19.33 -12.54
CA GLY A 343 36.87 -20.34 -11.84
C GLY A 343 36.59 -20.48 -10.34
N LEU A 344 35.63 -19.74 -9.78
CA LEU A 344 35.31 -19.78 -8.34
C LEU A 344 34.24 -20.84 -8.04
N ASP A 345 34.49 -21.66 -7.02
CA ASP A 345 33.51 -22.61 -6.51
C ASP A 345 32.46 -21.94 -5.59
N LYS A 346 31.62 -22.76 -4.94
CA LYS A 346 30.56 -22.31 -4.04
C LYS A 346 31.07 -21.56 -2.80
N ASP A 347 32.31 -21.80 -2.41
CA ASP A 347 32.95 -21.19 -1.24
C ASP A 347 33.79 -19.96 -1.64
N GLY A 348 33.73 -19.60 -2.93
CA GLY A 348 34.45 -18.49 -3.53
C GLY A 348 35.96 -18.73 -3.60
N LEU A 349 36.36 -19.99 -3.80
CA LEU A 349 37.75 -20.38 -3.96
C LEU A 349 38.02 -20.85 -5.40
N ARG A 350 39.23 -20.60 -5.92
CA ARG A 350 39.68 -21.09 -7.23
C ARG A 350 41.01 -21.85 -7.12
N GLY A 351 41.26 -22.75 -8.06
CA GLY A 351 42.50 -23.53 -8.13
C GLY A 351 42.29 -25.05 -8.02
N PRO A 352 43.37 -25.85 -8.05
CA PRO A 352 43.30 -27.31 -7.95
C PRO A 352 42.77 -27.76 -6.59
N SER A 353 42.26 -29.00 -6.52
CA SER A 353 41.54 -29.52 -5.34
C SER A 353 42.35 -29.53 -4.04
N ASP A 354 43.67 -29.57 -4.12
CA ASP A 354 44.64 -29.59 -3.02
C ASP A 354 45.26 -28.21 -2.71
N GLY A 355 44.87 -27.16 -3.44
CA GLY A 355 45.50 -25.83 -3.37
C GLY A 355 44.56 -24.69 -3.71
N LYS A 356 43.29 -24.77 -3.28
CA LYS A 356 42.30 -23.72 -3.50
C LYS A 356 42.65 -22.45 -2.73
N VAL A 357 42.53 -21.32 -3.41
CA VAL A 357 42.80 -19.99 -2.84
C VAL A 357 41.60 -19.06 -3.00
N ALA A 358 41.40 -18.22 -2.00
CA ALA A 358 40.47 -17.11 -2.07
C ALA A 358 40.99 -16.04 -3.01
N VAL A 359 40.08 -15.26 -3.60
CA VAL A 359 40.43 -14.08 -4.37
C VAL A 359 40.08 -12.86 -3.54
N SER A 360 41.05 -11.95 -3.39
CA SER A 360 40.78 -10.64 -2.83
C SER A 360 40.34 -9.69 -3.92
N TYR A 361 39.49 -8.74 -3.57
CA TYR A 361 39.06 -7.69 -4.47
C TYR A 361 39.15 -6.34 -3.77
N GLU A 362 39.32 -5.27 -4.54
CA GLU A 362 39.39 -3.92 -4.02
C GLU A 362 38.43 -2.97 -4.75
N PHE A 363 37.95 -1.97 -4.01
CA PHE A 363 37.02 -0.93 -4.46
C PHE A 363 37.17 0.34 -3.61
N CYS A 364 36.63 1.46 -4.10
CA CYS A 364 36.70 2.75 -3.43
C CYS A 364 35.33 3.20 -2.93
N ILE A 365 35.30 3.84 -1.77
CA ILE A 365 34.12 4.53 -1.22
C ILE A 365 34.48 5.93 -0.74
N PRO A 366 33.53 6.86 -0.62
CA PRO A 366 33.74 8.12 0.09
C PRO A 366 34.20 7.85 1.54
N ASP A 367 35.22 8.57 1.99
CA ASP A 367 35.80 8.37 3.32
C ASP A 367 34.97 9.02 4.43
N ASN A 368 33.86 8.36 4.81
CA ASN A 368 33.00 8.75 5.92
C ASN A 368 32.39 7.54 6.63
N ASP A 369 31.94 7.73 7.86
CA ASP A 369 31.42 6.67 8.72
C ASP A 369 30.12 6.03 8.19
N VAL A 370 29.29 6.79 7.47
CA VAL A 370 28.03 6.29 6.91
C VAL A 370 28.31 5.25 5.83
N CYS A 371 29.19 5.57 4.88
CA CYS A 371 29.60 4.64 3.83
C CYS A 371 30.30 3.42 4.41
N ARG A 372 31.20 3.59 5.40
CA ARG A 372 31.88 2.47 6.06
C ARG A 372 30.90 1.52 6.76
N ALA A 373 29.92 2.06 7.49
CA ALA A 373 28.89 1.26 8.15
C ALA A 373 28.02 0.49 7.13
N GLU A 374 27.62 1.16 6.04
CA GLU A 374 26.85 0.56 4.96
C GLU A 374 27.60 -0.60 4.28
N ILE A 375 28.88 -0.41 3.94
CA ILE A 375 29.71 -1.46 3.34
C ILE A 375 29.96 -2.60 4.32
N LYS A 376 30.19 -2.33 5.60
CA LYS A 376 30.40 -3.37 6.62
C LYS A 376 29.16 -4.25 6.85
N ALA A 377 27.96 -3.69 6.62
CA ALA A 377 26.71 -4.43 6.65
C ALA A 377 26.53 -5.36 5.43
N ILE A 378 27.19 -5.04 4.31
CA ILE A 378 27.14 -5.84 3.07
C ILE A 378 28.24 -6.90 3.07
N ASP A 379 29.47 -6.50 3.38
CA ASP A 379 30.65 -7.36 3.42
C ASP A 379 31.29 -7.28 4.81
N GLN A 380 31.10 -8.33 5.62
CA GLN A 380 31.67 -8.39 6.96
C GLN A 380 33.19 -8.60 6.92
N THR A 381 33.74 -9.14 5.83
CA THR A 381 35.17 -9.43 5.67
C THR A 381 35.98 -8.19 5.27
N VAL A 382 35.30 -7.13 4.82
CA VAL A 382 35.93 -5.92 4.30
C VAL A 382 36.89 -5.27 5.29
N GLN A 383 38.05 -4.87 4.78
CA GLN A 383 39.05 -4.07 5.44
C GLN A 383 39.06 -2.66 4.83
N PHE A 384 39.10 -1.64 5.68
CA PHE A 384 39.14 -0.24 5.26
C PHE A 384 40.57 0.30 5.41
N MET A 385 41.13 0.84 4.33
CA MET A 385 42.49 1.37 4.26
C MET A 385 42.46 2.86 3.89
N PRO A 386 42.10 3.77 4.82
CA PRO A 386 42.12 5.21 4.55
C PRO A 386 43.51 5.69 4.13
N GLY A 387 43.56 6.58 3.15
CA GLY A 387 44.81 7.14 2.63
C GLY A 387 45.64 6.19 1.76
N SER A 388 45.26 4.91 1.62
CA SER A 388 45.86 4.00 0.65
C SER A 388 45.20 4.16 -0.72
N ARG A 389 46.01 4.08 -1.78
CA ARG A 389 45.51 4.19 -3.17
C ARG A 389 45.06 2.84 -3.76
N GLY A 390 45.70 1.73 -3.38
CA GLY A 390 45.50 0.45 -4.06
C GLY A 390 45.85 0.51 -5.56
N ARG A 391 45.53 -0.54 -6.31
CA ARG A 391 45.65 -0.55 -7.78
C ARG A 391 44.46 0.15 -8.45
N ILE A 392 43.30 0.12 -7.79
CA ILE A 392 42.08 0.80 -8.21
C ILE A 392 42.22 2.33 -8.18
N GLY A 393 43.20 2.84 -7.42
CA GLY A 393 43.65 4.22 -7.50
C GLY A 393 42.84 5.22 -6.69
N ALA A 394 42.44 4.85 -5.47
CA ALA A 394 41.65 5.70 -4.56
C ALA A 394 42.18 7.14 -4.49
N GLY A 395 41.26 8.09 -4.68
CA GLY A 395 41.52 9.51 -4.74
C GLY A 395 41.49 10.21 -3.38
N LYS A 396 41.64 11.53 -3.41
CA LYS A 396 41.56 12.36 -2.20
C LYS A 396 40.11 12.38 -1.68
N GLY A 397 39.91 11.94 -0.43
CA GLY A 397 38.58 11.84 0.18
C GLY A 397 37.90 10.48 -0.04
N GLU A 398 38.62 9.51 -0.60
CA GLU A 398 38.15 8.13 -0.76
C GLU A 398 38.92 7.18 0.19
N CYS A 399 38.23 6.12 0.61
CA CYS A 399 38.80 5.03 1.37
C CYS A 399 38.88 3.78 0.48
N LEU A 400 40.08 3.21 0.36
CA LEU A 400 40.28 1.91 -0.25
C LEU A 400 39.66 0.82 0.63
N CYS A 401 38.87 -0.05 0.03
CA CYS A 401 38.26 -1.21 0.67
C CYS A 401 38.82 -2.48 0.05
N ILE A 402 39.20 -3.46 0.87
CA ILE A 402 39.63 -4.79 0.41
C ILE A 402 38.70 -5.84 1.00
N GLY A 403 38.05 -6.63 0.14
CA GLY A 403 37.20 -7.76 0.52
C GLY A 403 37.79 -9.10 0.08
N SER A 404 37.11 -10.19 0.42
CA SER A 404 37.49 -11.55 0.03
C SER A 404 36.31 -12.34 -0.49
N THR A 405 36.55 -13.17 -1.50
CA THR A 405 35.56 -14.13 -2.00
C THR A 405 35.33 -15.31 -1.05
N HIS A 406 36.15 -15.52 -0.02
CA HIS A 406 36.03 -16.66 0.90
C HIS A 406 34.84 -16.52 1.86
N GLN A 407 33.64 -16.63 1.31
CA GLN A 407 32.35 -16.59 2.01
C GLN A 407 31.26 -17.20 1.10
N GLU A 408 30.34 -17.97 1.67
CA GLU A 408 29.31 -18.71 0.92
C GLU A 408 28.41 -17.80 0.06
N ASN A 409 28.28 -16.52 0.42
CA ASN A 409 27.43 -15.54 -0.24
C ASN A 409 28.21 -14.49 -1.07
N PHE A 410 29.46 -14.77 -1.47
CA PHE A 410 30.31 -13.78 -2.13
C PHE A 410 29.69 -13.16 -3.40
N LYS A 411 28.88 -13.93 -4.15
CA LYS A 411 28.19 -13.42 -5.35
C LYS A 411 27.13 -12.38 -4.99
N GLN A 412 26.38 -12.60 -3.91
CA GLN A 412 25.41 -11.64 -3.40
C GLN A 412 26.11 -10.39 -2.86
N VAL A 413 27.25 -10.56 -2.18
CA VAL A 413 28.08 -9.47 -1.69
C VAL A 413 28.56 -8.59 -2.84
N LEU A 414 29.20 -9.18 -3.86
CA LEU A 414 29.69 -8.44 -5.04
C LEU A 414 28.57 -7.70 -5.78
N ARG A 415 27.39 -8.33 -5.94
CA ARG A 415 26.22 -7.67 -6.51
C ARG A 415 25.79 -6.48 -5.65
N ALA A 416 25.61 -6.65 -4.35
CA ALA A 416 25.17 -5.58 -3.45
C ALA A 416 26.17 -4.40 -3.38
N LEU A 417 27.47 -4.69 -3.44
CA LEU A 417 28.51 -3.67 -3.56
C LEU A 417 28.40 -2.92 -4.89
N SER A 418 28.23 -3.64 -5.99
CA SER A 418 28.13 -3.05 -7.33
C SER A 418 26.89 -2.16 -7.54
N GLU A 419 25.82 -2.41 -6.79
CA GLU A 419 24.61 -1.57 -6.80
C GLU A 419 24.80 -0.21 -6.12
N LYS A 420 25.89 -0.01 -5.35
CA LYS A 420 26.18 1.30 -4.75
C LYS A 420 26.57 2.31 -5.80
N THR A 421 25.86 3.43 -5.81
CA THR A 421 26.08 4.52 -6.79
C THR A 421 27.46 5.16 -6.68
N TYR A 422 28.07 5.13 -5.49
CA TYR A 422 29.41 5.67 -5.23
C TYR A 422 30.54 4.66 -5.46
N ILE A 423 30.24 3.38 -5.70
CA ILE A 423 31.24 2.39 -6.13
C ILE A 423 31.25 2.40 -7.65
N SER A 424 32.40 2.76 -8.22
CA SER A 424 32.58 2.85 -9.67
C SER A 424 32.96 1.49 -10.28
N ARG A 425 33.91 0.79 -9.66
CA ARG A 425 34.49 -0.50 -10.10
C ARG A 425 34.89 -1.34 -8.88
N ILE A 426 34.95 -2.64 -9.06
CA ILE A 426 35.44 -3.65 -8.11
C ILE A 426 36.41 -4.52 -8.89
N ILE A 427 37.70 -4.47 -8.57
CA ILE A 427 38.74 -5.18 -9.33
C ILE A 427 39.39 -6.27 -8.46
N GLU A 428 39.96 -7.28 -9.10
CA GLU A 428 40.79 -8.26 -8.39
C GLU A 428 42.02 -7.61 -7.75
N CYS A 429 42.26 -7.92 -6.48
CA CYS A 429 43.41 -7.46 -5.71
C CYS A 429 44.51 -8.54 -5.74
N HIS A 430 45.64 -8.21 -6.37
CA HIS A 430 46.84 -9.05 -6.34
C HIS A 430 47.80 -8.51 -5.28
N PHE A 431 48.03 -9.30 -4.23
CA PHE A 431 49.13 -9.07 -3.30
C PHE A 431 50.44 -9.45 -4.00
N GLU A 432 51.34 -8.48 -4.18
CA GLU A 432 52.73 -8.73 -4.60
C GLU A 432 53.62 -9.06 -3.41
#